data_AF-A0A258AKG1-F1
#
_entry.id   AF-A0A258AKG1-F1
#
_cell.length_a   1.000
_cell.length_b   1.000
_cell.length_c   1.000
_cell.angle_alpha   90.00
_cell.angle_beta   90.00
_cell.angle_gamma   90.00
#
_symmetry.space_group_name_H-M   'P 1'
#
loop_
_entity.id
_entity.type
_entity.pdbx_description
1 polymer ?
#
loop_
_entity_poly.entity_id
_entity_poly.type
_entity_poly.pdbx_seq_one_letter_code
_entity_poly.pdbx_strand_id
1 'polypeptide(L)'
;MKDIQNDGSFKGRLTIFTTGLPWVLQHPIGTGLGSSGFGASRIGGAGSAQEGFCDAGYIEVFSQFGWIGGFAFFAAMAQIWGELSRRIRMGGKDPFLFTGRVVLVGCMVFLAVGNIFGSFSLFWVFLGISLNRMTKPVPQPQLVTQTGPPPMSWDQPLIDYSQQTMRWLPTV
;
A
#
# COMPACT_ATOMS: atom_id res chain seq x y z
N MET A 1 -5.31 -38.76 -14.76
CA MET A 1 -5.99 -37.50 -14.37
C MET A 1 -5.94 -37.43 -12.85
N LYS A 2 -5.30 -36.43 -12.24
CA LYS A 2 -5.33 -36.24 -10.78
C LYS A 2 -6.69 -35.62 -10.47
N ASP A 3 -7.53 -36.33 -9.73
CA ASP A 3 -8.81 -35.81 -9.26
C ASP A 3 -8.59 -34.57 -8.41
N ILE A 4 -9.05 -33.42 -8.90
CA ILE A 4 -9.03 -32.15 -8.16
C ILE A 4 -9.81 -32.28 -6.84
N GLN A 5 -10.76 -33.22 -6.79
CA GLN A 5 -11.57 -33.53 -5.61
C GLN A 5 -10.80 -34.33 -4.54
N ASN A 6 -9.65 -34.93 -4.87
CA ASN A 6 -8.78 -35.61 -3.91
C ASN A 6 -7.54 -34.79 -3.52
N ASP A 7 -7.44 -33.55 -4.00
CA ASP A 7 -6.44 -32.61 -3.51
C ASP A 7 -6.83 -32.11 -2.11
N GLY A 8 -5.97 -32.38 -1.13
CA GLY A 8 -6.13 -31.90 0.25
C GLY A 8 -6.25 -30.38 0.34
N SER A 9 -5.60 -29.66 -0.58
CA SER A 9 -5.65 -28.19 -0.65
C SER A 9 -7.04 -27.69 -1.04
N PHE A 10 -7.71 -28.39 -1.98
CA PHE A 10 -9.05 -28.04 -2.43
C PHE A 10 -10.11 -28.39 -1.37
N LYS A 11 -10.01 -29.58 -0.78
CA LYS A 11 -10.88 -30.02 0.33
C LYS A 11 -10.76 -29.10 1.54
N GLY A 12 -9.56 -28.69 1.92
CA GLY A 12 -9.33 -27.76 3.04
C GLY A 12 -10.04 -26.42 2.83
N ARG A 13 -9.89 -25.82 1.64
CA ARG A 13 -10.57 -24.55 1.30
C ARG A 13 -12.09 -24.69 1.24
N LEU A 14 -12.60 -25.79 0.66
CA LEU A 14 -14.03 -26.02 0.60
C LEU A 14 -14.62 -26.15 2.01
N THR A 15 -13.97 -26.90 2.90
CA THR A 15 -14.36 -27.01 4.31
C THR A 15 -14.40 -25.63 4.95
N ILE A 16 -13.35 -24.82 4.81
CA ILE A 16 -13.30 -23.44 5.33
C ILE A 16 -14.48 -22.59 4.85
N PHE A 17 -14.83 -22.65 3.55
CA PHE A 17 -15.99 -21.92 3.05
C PHE A 17 -17.30 -22.43 3.62
N THR A 18 -17.47 -23.76 3.69
CA THR A 18 -18.72 -24.37 4.18
C THR A 18 -18.93 -24.22 5.68
N THR A 19 -17.87 -24.06 6.47
CA THR A 19 -17.97 -23.94 7.92
C THR A 19 -17.73 -22.51 8.43
N GLY A 20 -16.80 -21.78 7.83
CA GLY A 20 -16.43 -20.42 8.22
C GLY A 20 -17.48 -19.38 7.86
N LEU A 21 -18.08 -19.47 6.66
CA LEU A 21 -19.10 -18.50 6.23
C LEU A 21 -20.36 -18.56 7.13
N PRO A 22 -20.97 -19.73 7.43
CA PRO A 22 -22.08 -19.79 8.37
C PRO A 22 -21.72 -19.28 9.76
N TRP A 23 -20.49 -19.54 10.23
CA TRP A 23 -20.03 -19.06 11.54
C TRP A 23 -19.99 -17.53 11.59
N VAL A 24 -19.44 -16.87 10.56
CA VAL A 24 -19.42 -15.39 10.45
C VAL A 24 -20.83 -14.82 10.37
N LEU A 25 -21.76 -15.53 9.72
CA LEU A 25 -23.15 -15.10 9.66
C LEU A 25 -23.86 -15.17 11.03
N GLN A 26 -23.47 -16.11 11.88
CA GLN A 26 -24.01 -16.27 13.23
C GLN A 26 -23.36 -15.33 14.27
N HIS A 27 -22.15 -14.83 14.00
CA HIS A 27 -21.36 -13.99 14.93
C HIS A 27 -21.04 -12.62 14.32
N PRO A 28 -22.03 -11.70 14.19
CA PRO A 28 -21.84 -10.42 13.50
C PRO A 28 -20.90 -9.44 14.23
N ILE A 29 -20.66 -9.65 15.52
CA ILE A 29 -19.76 -8.83 16.35
C ILE A 29 -18.29 -9.28 16.19
N GLY A 30 -18.06 -10.50 15.72
CA GLY A 30 -16.74 -11.11 15.67
C GLY A 30 -16.24 -11.58 17.05
N THR A 31 -15.01 -12.06 17.07
CA THR A 31 -14.33 -12.63 18.26
C THR A 31 -13.30 -11.69 18.87
N GLY A 32 -13.01 -10.57 18.23
CA GLY A 32 -12.05 -9.58 18.69
C GLY A 32 -10.65 -9.75 18.09
N LEU A 33 -9.80 -8.74 18.33
CA LEU A 33 -8.42 -8.73 17.87
C LEU A 33 -7.59 -9.79 18.59
N GLY A 34 -6.88 -10.64 17.84
CA GLY A 34 -6.00 -11.67 18.40
C GLY A 34 -6.68 -13.02 18.67
N SER A 35 -7.95 -13.18 18.28
CA SER A 35 -8.68 -14.45 18.38
C SER A 35 -8.27 -15.50 17.35
N SER A 36 -7.43 -15.13 16.38
CA SER A 36 -6.84 -16.06 15.38
C SER A 36 -5.36 -15.73 15.10
N GLY A 37 -4.68 -16.65 14.42
CA GLY A 37 -3.25 -16.55 14.09
C GLY A 37 -2.31 -16.70 15.30
N PHE A 38 -1.11 -16.13 15.21
CA PHE A 38 -0.06 -16.26 16.22
C PHE A 38 -0.46 -15.81 17.64
N GLY A 39 -1.40 -14.86 17.76
CA GLY A 39 -1.91 -14.39 19.05
C GLY A 39 -2.77 -15.44 19.75
N ALA A 40 -3.66 -16.10 19.01
CA ALA A 40 -4.50 -17.18 19.51
C ALA A 40 -3.67 -18.41 19.91
N SER A 41 -2.69 -18.78 19.07
CA SER A 41 -1.77 -19.90 19.30
C SER A 41 -1.03 -19.85 20.63
N ARG A 42 -0.62 -18.64 21.03
CA ARG A 42 0.29 -18.45 22.17
C ARG A 42 -0.40 -18.09 23.47
N ILE A 43 -1.55 -17.42 23.39
CA ILE A 43 -2.30 -16.96 24.56
C ILE A 43 -3.45 -17.93 24.87
N GLY A 44 -4.07 -18.47 23.83
CA GLY A 44 -5.08 -19.49 23.96
C GLY A 44 -4.45 -20.87 24.07
N GLY A 45 -4.41 -21.45 25.27
CA GLY A 45 -3.98 -22.84 25.46
C GLY A 45 -4.67 -23.81 24.50
N ALA A 46 -4.10 -25.02 24.35
CA ALA A 46 -4.30 -26.05 23.30
C ALA A 46 -5.73 -26.44 22.84
N GLY A 47 -6.80 -25.81 23.34
CA GLY A 47 -8.18 -25.97 22.87
C GLY A 47 -8.98 -24.66 22.71
N SER A 48 -8.34 -23.49 22.83
CA SER A 48 -9.02 -22.17 22.73
C SER A 48 -8.70 -21.41 21.45
N ALA A 49 -7.72 -21.87 20.69
CA ALA A 49 -7.56 -21.48 19.32
C ALA A 49 -8.48 -22.37 18.48
N GLN A 50 -9.53 -21.80 17.89
CA GLN A 50 -10.01 -22.28 16.59
C GLN A 50 -8.96 -21.96 15.50
N GLU A 51 -7.69 -22.26 15.81
CA GLU A 51 -6.55 -22.16 14.91
C GLU A 51 -6.81 -23.12 13.76
N GLY A 52 -6.88 -22.56 12.56
CA GLY A 52 -7.10 -23.31 11.33
C GLY A 52 -8.54 -23.38 10.84
N PHE A 53 -9.51 -22.71 11.48
CA PHE A 53 -10.88 -22.71 10.95
C PHE A 53 -11.05 -21.85 9.68
N CYS A 54 -10.12 -20.92 9.42
CA CYS A 54 -10.18 -20.01 8.28
C CYS A 54 -8.81 -19.66 7.72
N ASP A 55 -8.18 -20.55 6.94
CA ASP A 55 -7.04 -20.17 6.06
C ASP A 55 -7.50 -19.25 4.90
N ALA A 56 -8.79 -18.90 4.83
CA ALA A 56 -9.29 -17.83 3.99
C ALA A 56 -9.23 -16.52 4.77
N GLY A 57 -8.18 -15.73 4.55
CA GLY A 57 -7.95 -14.48 5.26
C GLY A 57 -9.08 -13.44 5.15
N TYR A 58 -9.91 -13.48 4.09
CA TYR A 58 -11.10 -12.64 4.02
C TYR A 58 -12.15 -13.00 5.08
N ILE A 59 -12.39 -14.31 5.28
CA ILE A 59 -13.32 -14.80 6.30
C ILE A 59 -12.76 -14.50 7.69
N GLU A 60 -11.44 -14.64 7.86
CA GLU A 60 -10.74 -14.32 9.10
C GLU A 60 -10.89 -12.84 9.50
N VAL A 61 -10.85 -11.91 8.54
CA VAL A 61 -11.12 -10.48 8.81
C VAL A 61 -12.54 -10.29 9.36
N PHE A 62 -13.55 -10.91 8.75
CA PHE A 62 -14.92 -10.80 9.26
C PHE A 62 -15.12 -11.55 10.59
N SER A 63 -14.38 -12.65 10.84
CA SER A 63 -14.49 -13.38 12.09
C SER A 63 -13.84 -12.65 13.26
N GLN A 64 -12.76 -11.89 13.03
CA GLN A 64 -12.10 -11.07 14.03
C GLN A 64 -12.88 -9.79 14.34
N PHE A 65 -13.22 -9.03 13.29
CA PHE A 65 -13.76 -7.67 13.41
C PHE A 65 -15.29 -7.59 13.33
N GLY A 66 -15.95 -8.71 13.06
CA GLY A 66 -17.38 -8.73 12.78
C GLY A 66 -17.71 -8.10 11.41
N TRP A 67 -18.99 -7.93 11.15
CA TRP A 67 -19.45 -7.36 9.88
C TRP A 67 -19.06 -5.90 9.74
N ILE A 68 -19.31 -5.11 10.78
CA ILE A 68 -19.03 -3.66 10.77
C ILE A 68 -17.53 -3.42 10.58
N GLY A 69 -16.70 -4.10 11.37
CA GLY A 69 -15.25 -3.91 11.28
C GLY A 69 -14.67 -4.53 10.01
N GLY A 70 -15.21 -5.64 9.51
CA GLY A 70 -14.82 -6.21 8.22
C GLY A 70 -15.15 -5.28 7.05
N PHE A 71 -16.37 -4.74 6.98
CA PHE A 71 -16.72 -3.75 5.94
C PHE A 71 -15.91 -2.47 6.07
N ALA A 72 -15.69 -1.96 7.29
CA ALA A 72 -14.84 -0.80 7.53
C ALA A 72 -13.40 -1.04 7.07
N PHE A 73 -12.86 -2.25 7.28
CA PHE A 73 -11.54 -2.64 6.82
C PHE A 73 -11.43 -2.59 5.29
N PHE A 74 -12.36 -3.23 4.56
CA PHE A 74 -12.34 -3.19 3.09
C PHE A 74 -12.60 -1.78 2.53
N ALA A 75 -13.47 -1.01 3.18
CA ALA A 75 -13.68 0.40 2.84
C ALA A 75 -12.39 1.22 3.00
N ALA A 76 -11.64 1.02 4.08
CA ALA A 76 -10.34 1.68 4.26
C ALA A 76 -9.34 1.29 3.14
N MET A 77 -9.28 0.00 2.78
CA MET A 77 -8.42 -0.46 1.68
C MET A 77 -8.82 0.18 0.34
N ALA A 78 -10.11 0.29 0.07
CA ALA A 78 -10.63 0.96 -1.14
C ALA A 78 -10.31 2.47 -1.15
N GLN A 79 -10.40 3.15 0.00
CA GLN A 79 -10.03 4.55 0.14
C GLN A 79 -8.54 4.77 -0.11
N ILE A 80 -7.67 3.92 0.46
CA ILE A 80 -6.23 3.97 0.24
C ILE A 80 -5.90 3.77 -1.24
N TRP A 81 -6.51 2.76 -1.87
CA TRP A 81 -6.35 2.52 -3.31
C TRP A 81 -6.77 3.73 -4.14
N GLY A 82 -7.89 4.35 -3.78
CA GLY A 82 -8.39 5.57 -4.43
C GLY A 82 -7.40 6.73 -4.32
N GLU A 83 -6.83 6.95 -3.13
CA GLU A 83 -5.87 8.03 -2.90
C GLU A 83 -4.55 7.79 -3.64
N LEU A 84 -4.00 6.57 -3.61
CA LEU A 84 -2.80 6.21 -4.36
C LEU A 84 -3.03 6.38 -5.88
N SER A 85 -4.16 5.88 -6.38
CA SER A 85 -4.53 6.00 -7.79
C SER A 85 -4.71 7.45 -8.22
N ARG A 86 -5.33 8.28 -7.37
CA ARG A 86 -5.51 9.71 -7.60
C ARG A 86 -4.15 10.41 -7.69
N ARG A 87 -3.21 10.15 -6.77
CA ARG A 87 -1.86 10.75 -6.78
C ARG A 87 -1.06 10.36 -8.02
N ILE A 88 -1.14 9.10 -8.44
CA ILE A 88 -0.48 8.63 -9.66
C ILE A 88 -1.09 9.33 -10.90
N ARG A 89 -2.42 9.45 -10.98
CA ARG A 89 -3.10 10.14 -12.09
C ARG A 89 -2.77 11.63 -12.17
N MET A 90 -2.52 12.28 -11.03
CA MET A 90 -2.08 13.69 -10.97
C MET A 90 -0.59 13.88 -11.34
N GLY A 91 0.10 12.85 -11.83
CA GLY A 91 1.48 12.94 -12.27
C GLY A 91 2.54 12.68 -11.19
N GLY A 92 2.15 12.09 -10.05
CA GLY A 92 3.11 11.62 -9.06
C GLY A 92 4.02 10.53 -9.63
N LYS A 93 5.32 10.86 -9.81
CA LYS A 93 6.36 9.93 -10.31
C LYS A 93 7.16 9.26 -9.20
N ASP A 94 6.71 9.36 -7.96
CA ASP A 94 7.44 8.83 -6.82
C ASP A 94 7.43 7.29 -6.81
N PRO A 95 8.59 6.62 -6.80
CA PRO A 95 8.68 5.15 -6.70
C PRO A 95 7.92 4.58 -5.50
N PHE A 96 7.82 5.32 -4.38
CA PHE A 96 7.08 4.89 -3.20
C PHE A 96 5.57 4.80 -3.45
N LEU A 97 4.99 5.69 -4.27
CA LEU A 97 3.56 5.62 -4.61
C LEU A 97 3.22 4.35 -5.40
N PHE A 98 4.07 3.99 -6.37
CA PHE A 98 3.89 2.76 -7.15
C PHE A 98 4.12 1.52 -6.30
N THR A 99 5.15 1.54 -5.46
CA THR A 99 5.46 0.44 -4.55
C THR A 99 4.30 0.18 -3.59
N GLY A 100 3.76 1.22 -2.95
CA GLY A 100 2.60 1.08 -2.07
C GLY A 100 1.38 0.48 -2.77
N ARG A 101 1.15 0.85 -4.03
CA ARG A 101 0.05 0.31 -4.83
C ARG A 101 0.23 -1.17 -5.15
N VAL A 102 1.45 -1.58 -5.52
CA VAL A 102 1.79 -2.99 -5.80
C VAL A 102 1.70 -3.82 -4.52
N VAL A 103 2.24 -3.32 -3.41
CA VAL A 103 2.17 -3.98 -2.10
C VAL A 103 0.72 -4.15 -1.65
N LEU A 104 -0.13 -3.12 -1.80
CA LEU A 104 -1.55 -3.20 -1.45
C LEU A 104 -2.28 -4.30 -2.24
N VAL A 105 -2.06 -4.37 -3.56
CA VAL A 105 -2.65 -5.44 -4.40
C VAL A 105 -2.10 -6.80 -4.01
N GLY A 106 -0.79 -6.90 -3.80
CA GLY A 106 -0.14 -8.14 -3.36
C GLY A 106 -0.75 -8.65 -2.06
N CYS A 107 -0.90 -7.80 -1.05
CA CYS A 107 -1.53 -8.17 0.22
C CYS A 107 -3.02 -8.51 0.07
N MET A 108 -3.75 -7.81 -0.80
CA MET A 108 -5.16 -8.14 -1.09
C MET A 108 -5.32 -9.51 -1.75
N VAL A 109 -4.40 -9.92 -2.64
CA VAL A 109 -4.40 -11.26 -3.24
C VAL A 109 -3.97 -12.31 -2.22
N PHE A 110 -2.95 -11.99 -1.42
CA PHE A 110 -2.44 -12.91 -0.39
C PHE A 110 -3.46 -13.19 0.71
N LEU A 111 -4.44 -12.29 0.89
CA LEU A 111 -5.57 -12.47 1.80
C LEU A 111 -6.42 -13.72 1.46
N ALA A 112 -6.33 -14.24 0.22
CA ALA A 112 -6.96 -15.51 -0.16
C ALA A 112 -6.29 -16.76 0.47
N VAL A 113 -5.08 -16.61 1.00
CA VAL A 113 -4.27 -17.67 1.60
C VAL A 113 -4.16 -17.53 3.12
N GLY A 114 -4.36 -16.33 3.65
CA GLY A 114 -4.41 -16.09 5.10
C GLY A 114 -4.39 -14.60 5.45
N ASN A 115 -4.77 -14.25 6.69
CA ASN A 115 -4.78 -12.86 7.13
C ASN A 115 -3.37 -12.30 7.38
N ILE A 116 -2.78 -11.77 6.32
CA ILE A 116 -1.46 -11.13 6.37
C ILE A 116 -1.49 -9.78 7.10
N PHE A 117 -2.63 -9.10 7.19
CA PHE A 117 -2.71 -7.75 7.76
C PHE A 117 -2.54 -7.73 9.28
N GLY A 118 -2.91 -8.82 9.97
CA GLY A 118 -2.68 -8.99 11.40
C GLY A 118 -1.23 -9.34 11.75
N SER A 119 -0.50 -10.01 10.86
CA SER A 119 0.84 -10.55 11.14
C SER A 119 1.99 -9.77 10.49
N PHE A 120 1.74 -9.11 9.36
CA PHE A 120 2.77 -8.45 8.56
C PHE A 120 2.82 -6.95 8.85
N SER A 121 3.46 -6.58 9.95
CA SER A 121 3.62 -5.19 10.38
C SER A 121 4.34 -4.30 9.34
N LEU A 122 5.22 -4.87 8.52
CA LEU A 122 5.92 -4.17 7.44
C LEU A 122 4.97 -3.61 6.37
N PHE A 123 3.83 -4.26 6.12
CA PHE A 123 2.81 -3.72 5.20
C PHE A 123 2.39 -2.31 5.64
N TRP A 124 2.12 -2.12 6.93
CA TRP A 124 1.68 -0.84 7.46
C TRP A 124 2.75 0.25 7.36
N VAL A 125 4.03 -0.14 7.47
CA VAL A 125 5.17 0.78 7.27
C VAL A 125 5.27 1.21 5.80
N PHE A 126 5.26 0.25 4.86
CA PHE A 126 5.30 0.57 3.42
C PHE A 126 4.11 1.44 3.01
N LEU A 127 2.92 1.12 3.53
CA LEU A 127 1.71 1.91 3.31
C LEU A 127 1.86 3.34 3.83
N GLY A 128 2.37 3.52 5.05
CA GLY A 128 2.61 4.82 5.65
C GLY A 128 3.62 5.66 4.86
N ILE A 129 4.72 5.06 4.39
CA ILE A 129 5.71 5.73 3.53
C ILE A 129 5.06 6.14 2.19
N SER A 130 4.27 5.25 1.60
CA SER A 130 3.62 5.50 0.30
C SER A 130 2.55 6.61 0.36
N LEU A 131 1.94 6.81 1.54
CA LEU A 131 0.95 7.88 1.76
C LEU A 131 1.57 9.20 2.24
N ASN A 132 2.88 9.23 2.52
CA ASN A 132 3.56 10.42 3.02
C ASN A 132 3.43 11.60 2.02
N ARG A 133 3.03 12.77 2.52
CA ARG A 133 2.81 13.99 1.70
C ARG A 133 4.10 14.58 1.13
N MET A 134 5.28 14.11 1.56
CA MET A 134 6.57 14.53 1.02
C MET A 134 6.83 14.01 -0.40
N THR A 135 6.08 13.01 -0.86
CA THR A 135 6.05 12.58 -2.27
C THR A 135 5.23 13.59 -3.11
N LYS A 136 5.58 14.88 -3.07
CA LYS A 136 4.95 15.88 -3.95
C LYS A 136 5.39 15.59 -5.40
N PRO A 137 4.52 15.76 -6.41
CA PRO A 137 4.97 15.82 -7.78
C PRO A 137 6.05 16.90 -7.87
N VAL A 138 7.26 16.53 -8.24
CA VAL A 138 8.30 17.50 -8.60
C VAL A 138 7.69 18.36 -9.70
N PRO A 139 7.50 19.69 -9.51
CA PRO A 139 7.10 20.57 -10.60
C PRO A 139 8.12 20.33 -11.70
N GLN A 140 7.68 19.84 -12.86
CA GLN A 140 8.59 19.75 -13.99
C GLN A 140 9.12 21.16 -14.21
N PRO A 141 10.46 21.37 -14.25
CA PRO A 141 10.97 22.63 -14.71
C PRO A 141 10.31 22.84 -16.07
N GLN A 142 9.56 23.94 -16.20
CA GLN A 142 9.05 24.31 -17.51
C GLN A 142 10.28 24.31 -18.40
N LEU A 143 10.25 23.50 -19.46
CA LEU A 143 11.19 23.66 -20.55
C LEU A 143 10.99 25.11 -20.97
N VAL A 144 11.84 26.00 -20.47
CA VAL A 144 12.03 27.30 -21.05
C VAL A 144 12.48 26.92 -22.43
N THR A 145 11.55 26.97 -23.38
CA THR A 145 11.88 26.98 -24.78
C THR A 145 12.86 28.14 -24.88
N GLN A 146 14.16 27.83 -24.86
CA GLN A 146 15.17 28.73 -25.36
C GLN A 146 14.81 28.86 -26.83
N THR A 147 13.90 29.77 -27.13
CA THR A 147 13.95 30.51 -28.38
C THR A 147 15.41 30.92 -28.48
N GLY A 148 16.11 30.41 -29.49
CA GLY A 148 17.55 30.55 -29.62
C GLY A 148 18.01 31.99 -29.41
N PRO A 149 19.33 32.20 -29.24
CA PRO A 149 19.86 33.55 -29.02
C PRO A 149 19.21 34.52 -30.01
N PRO A 150 18.66 35.65 -29.54
CA PRO A 150 18.07 36.62 -30.44
C PRO A 150 19.07 36.92 -31.56
N PRO A 151 18.62 37.05 -32.82
CA PRO A 151 19.52 37.32 -33.92
C PRO A 151 20.44 38.46 -33.51
N MET A 152 21.75 38.19 -33.57
CA MET A 152 22.79 39.13 -33.19
C MET A 152 22.56 40.41 -33.98
N SER A 153 21.98 41.43 -33.34
CA SER A 153 21.88 42.75 -33.94
C SER A 153 23.28 43.33 -33.88
N TRP A 154 23.88 43.54 -35.05
CA TRP A 154 25.23 44.12 -35.21
C TRP A 154 25.34 45.57 -34.68
N ASP A 155 24.27 46.12 -34.12
CA ASP A 155 24.16 47.51 -33.65
C ASP A 155 24.40 47.72 -32.14
N GLN A 156 24.86 46.70 -31.39
CA GLN A 156 25.21 46.91 -29.98
C GLN A 156 26.66 47.33 -29.80
N PRO A 157 26.96 48.45 -29.11
CA PRO A 157 28.33 48.81 -28.76
C PRO A 157 28.92 47.75 -27.83
N LEU A 158 30.15 47.32 -28.15
CA LEU A 158 30.93 46.37 -27.35
C LEU A 158 30.97 46.83 -25.88
N ILE A 159 30.36 46.06 -24.99
CA ILE A 159 30.49 46.25 -23.55
C ILE A 159 31.96 45.98 -23.20
N ASP A 160 32.66 47.01 -22.71
CA ASP A 160 34.02 46.89 -22.22
C ASP A 160 34.03 46.09 -20.90
N TYR A 161 34.53 44.86 -20.97
CA TYR A 161 34.65 43.95 -19.82
C TYR A 161 35.84 44.30 -18.90
N SER A 162 36.60 45.36 -19.16
CA SER A 162 37.77 45.76 -18.36
C SER A 162 37.45 46.16 -16.91
N GLN A 163 36.18 46.40 -16.57
CA GLN A 163 35.76 46.93 -15.26
C GLN A 163 35.28 45.87 -14.24
N GLN A 164 35.22 44.57 -14.60
CA GLN A 164 34.60 43.55 -13.73
C GLN A 164 35.54 42.75 -12.81
N THR A 165 36.85 43.02 -12.79
CA THR A 165 37.83 42.14 -12.10
C THR A 165 38.23 42.51 -10.66
N MET A 166 37.63 43.51 -9.99
CA MET A 166 38.05 43.87 -8.63
C MET A 166 36.90 43.96 -7.60
N ARG A 167 36.22 42.85 -7.29
CA ARG A 167 35.30 42.85 -6.14
C ARG A 167 35.14 41.57 -5.33
N TRP A 168 36.15 40.70 -5.32
CA TRP A 168 36.14 39.53 -4.42
C TRP A 168 37.52 39.25 -3.83
N LEU A 169 37.84 39.95 -2.74
CA LEU A 169 38.76 39.44 -1.72
C LEU A 169 37.99 39.40 -0.39
N PRO A 170 37.82 38.23 0.24
CA PRO A 170 37.28 38.16 1.60
C PRO A 170 38.37 38.56 2.60
N THR A 171 38.06 39.52 3.47
CA THR A 171 38.86 39.84 4.66
C THR A 171 38.76 38.69 5.66
N VAL A 172 39.93 38.23 6.10
CA VAL A 172 40.15 37.25 7.19
C VAL A 172 39.75 37.84 8.53
#